data_AF-A0A7Z7NBM7-F1
#
_entry.id   AF-A0A7Z7NBM7-F1
#
_cell.length_a   1.000
_cell.length_b   1.000
_cell.length_c   1.000
_cell.angle_alpha   90.00
_cell.angle_beta   90.00
_cell.angle_gamma   90.00
#
_symmetry.space_group_name_H-M   'P 1'
#
loop_
_entity.id
_entity.type
_entity.pdbx_description
1 polymer ?
#
loop_
_entity_poly.entity_id
_entity_poly.type
_entity_poly.pdbx_seq_one_letter_code
_entity_poly.pdbx_strand_id
1 'polypeptide(L)' 'MGILDKAKDLLSQNSDKVETVITKAGEFVDQKTQGKYSDTIHKVQEEAKKIVAPGDQQS' A
#
# COMPACT_ATOMS: atom_id res chain seq x y z
N MET A 1 -7.95 21.63 -10.51
CA MET A 1 -6.74 21.19 -9.77
C MET A 1 -7.17 20.44 -8.53
N GLY A 2 -7.14 19.11 -8.61
CA GLY A 2 -7.59 18.24 -7.54
C GLY A 2 -6.52 18.02 -6.47
N ILE A 3 -6.93 17.43 -5.36
CA ILE A 3 -6.02 17.00 -4.27
C ILE A 3 -4.94 16.05 -4.81
N LEU A 4 -5.27 15.28 -5.85
CA LEU A 4 -4.35 14.41 -6.58
C LEU A 4 -3.21 15.18 -7.26
N ASP A 5 -3.49 16.31 -7.91
CA ASP A 5 -2.44 17.16 -8.51
C ASP A 5 -1.50 17.70 -7.44
N LYS A 6 -2.06 18.22 -6.33
CA LYS A 6 -1.25 18.70 -5.20
C LYS A 6 -0.43 17.58 -4.58
N ALA A 7 -0.98 16.37 -4.44
CA ALA A 7 -0.24 15.22 -3.93
C ALA A 7 0.88 14.79 -4.88
N LYS A 8 0.62 14.78 -6.19
CA LYS A 8 1.63 14.48 -7.22
C LYS A 8 2.75 15.52 -7.21
N ASP A 9 2.40 16.79 -7.09
CA ASP A 9 3.34 17.90 -7.08
C ASP A 9 4.21 17.89 -5.81
N LEU A 10 3.60 17.64 -4.64
CA LEU A 10 4.34 17.43 -3.38
C LEU A 10 5.23 16.20 -3.43
N LEU A 11 4.77 15.11 -4.05
CA LEU A 11 5.53 13.88 -4.25
C LEU A 11 6.69 14.12 -5.20
N SER A 12 6.49 14.81 -6.33
CA SER A 12 7.56 15.14 -7.28
C SER A 12 8.59 16.11 -6.70
N GLN A 13 8.16 17.14 -5.96
CA GLN A 13 9.08 18.10 -5.33
C GLN A 13 9.86 17.52 -4.15
N ASN A 14 9.35 16.46 -3.50
CA ASN A 14 9.98 15.83 -2.35
C ASN A 14 10.24 14.34 -2.58
N SER A 15 10.39 13.90 -3.84
CA SER A 15 10.41 12.47 -4.19
C SER A 15 11.53 11.74 -3.45
N ASP A 16 12.73 12.31 -3.36
CA ASP A 16 13.84 11.78 -2.55
C ASP A 16 13.49 11.60 -1.07
N LYS A 17 12.79 12.57 -0.47
CA LYS A 17 12.41 12.52 0.95
C LYS A 17 11.26 11.57 1.20
N VAL A 18 10.28 11.54 0.29
CA VAL A 18 9.14 10.64 0.38
C VAL A 18 9.59 9.21 0.15
N GLU A 19 10.45 8.95 -0.82
CA GLU A 19 11.02 7.61 -1.06
C GLU A 19 11.88 7.14 0.12
N THR A 20 12.70 8.04 0.69
CA THR A 20 13.48 7.74 1.92
C THR A 20 12.57 7.48 3.12
N VAL A 21 11.49 8.26 3.30
CA VAL A 21 10.53 8.08 4.39
C VAL A 21 9.67 6.85 4.18
N ILE A 22 9.24 6.54 2.95
CA ILE A 22 8.47 5.34 2.64
C ILE A 22 9.33 4.10 2.84
N THR A 23 10.59 4.12 2.39
CA THR A 23 11.53 3.00 2.62
C THR A 23 11.78 2.81 4.12
N LYS A 24 12.08 3.89 4.86
CA LYS A 24 12.27 3.81 6.31
C LYS A 24 11.00 3.43 7.04
N ALA A 25 9.84 3.97 6.69
CA ALA A 25 8.57 3.63 7.31
C ALA A 25 8.19 2.18 7.00
N GLY A 26 8.47 1.70 5.78
CA GLY A 26 8.33 0.32 5.35
C GLY A 26 9.19 -0.59 6.21
N GLU A 27 10.48 -0.32 6.34
CA GLU A 27 11.38 -1.10 7.23
C GLU A 27 10.99 -0.98 8.71
N PHE A 28 10.58 0.18 9.19
CA PHE A 28 10.24 0.39 10.60
C PHE A 28 8.90 -0.26 10.97
N VAL A 29 7.92 -0.19 10.06
CA VAL A 29 6.65 -0.91 10.17
C VAL A 29 6.94 -2.39 10.04
N ASP A 30 7.66 -2.86 9.02
CA ASP A 30 7.94 -4.28 8.82
C ASP A 30 8.71 -4.88 10.01
N GLN A 31 9.74 -4.19 10.52
CA GLN A 31 10.49 -4.62 11.71
C GLN A 31 9.65 -4.57 12.99
N LYS A 32 8.87 -3.50 13.25
CA LYS A 32 7.98 -3.44 14.43
C LYS A 32 6.83 -4.43 14.35
N THR A 33 6.36 -4.70 13.14
CA THR A 33 5.25 -5.59 12.92
C THR A 33 5.70 -7.03 12.86
N GLN A 34 6.98 -7.31 12.58
CA GLN A 34 7.60 -8.63 12.68
C GLN A 34 6.75 -9.72 11.99
N GLY A 35 6.18 -9.39 10.82
CA GLY A 35 5.26 -10.27 10.10
C GLY A 35 3.84 -10.40 10.69
N LYS A 36 3.49 -9.76 11.81
CA LYS A 36 2.13 -9.79 12.41
C LYS A 36 1.04 -9.22 11.51
N TYR A 37 1.38 -8.29 10.61
CA TYR A 37 0.43 -7.81 9.61
C TYR A 37 0.40 -8.70 8.38
N SER A 38 1.39 -9.58 8.19
CA SER A 38 1.35 -10.58 7.14
C SER A 38 0.12 -11.48 7.32
N ASP A 39 -0.21 -11.91 8.54
CA ASP A 39 -1.46 -12.62 8.85
C ASP A 39 -2.73 -11.83 8.50
N THR A 40 -2.77 -10.52 8.83
CA THR A 40 -3.92 -9.67 8.52
C THR A 40 -4.05 -9.40 7.03
N ILE A 41 -2.95 -9.14 6.33
CA ILE A 41 -2.90 -8.94 4.88
C ILE A 41 -3.24 -10.25 4.16
N HIS A 42 -2.81 -11.41 4.67
CA HIS A 42 -3.17 -12.72 4.12
C HIS A 42 -4.66 -12.99 4.31
N LYS A 43 -5.22 -12.70 5.49
CA LYS A 43 -6.67 -12.81 5.75
C LYS A 43 -7.48 -11.86 4.87
N VAL A 44 -7.04 -10.61 4.73
CA VAL A 44 -7.69 -9.62 3.84
C VAL A 44 -7.56 -10.04 2.38
N GLN A 45 -6.41 -10.56 1.93
CA GLN A 45 -6.27 -11.09 0.57
C GLN A 45 -7.10 -12.35 0.35
N GLU A 46 -7.23 -13.23 1.34
CA GLU A 46 -8.08 -14.42 1.29
C GLU A 46 -9.56 -14.04 1.24
N GLU A 47 -10.00 -13.10 2.06
CA GLU A 47 -11.37 -12.59 2.03
C GLU A 47 -11.63 -11.82 0.74
N ALA A 48 -10.71 -10.95 0.31
CA ALA A 48 -10.80 -10.29 -0.98
C ALA A 48 -10.85 -11.33 -2.10
N LYS A 49 -9.99 -12.35 -2.12
CA LYS A 49 -10.05 -13.44 -3.10
C LYS A 49 -11.38 -14.18 -3.05
N LYS A 50 -11.96 -14.45 -1.88
CA LYS A 50 -13.29 -15.05 -1.76
C LYS A 50 -14.41 -14.13 -2.25
N ILE A 51 -14.25 -12.82 -2.08
CA ILE A 51 -15.21 -11.79 -2.50
C ILE A 51 -15.06 -11.45 -3.99
N VAL A 52 -13.85 -11.56 -4.56
CA VAL A 52 -13.56 -11.33 -5.98
C VAL A 52 -13.67 -12.61 -6.83
N ALA A 53 -13.67 -13.80 -6.21
CA ALA A 53 -13.86 -15.08 -6.89
C ALA A 53 -15.32 -15.43 -7.27
N PRO A 54 -16.29 -14.51 -7.17
CA PRO A 54 -17.41 -14.44 -8.08
C PRO A 54 -17.43 -13.05 -8.74
N GLY A 55 -16.47 -12.78 -9.62
CA GLY A 55 -16.31 -11.45 -10.24
C GLY A 55 -15.57 -11.39 -11.58
N ASP A 56 -14.56 -12.24 -11.83
CA ASP A 56 -13.83 -12.22 -13.11
C ASP A 56 -14.16 -13.43 -14.00
N GLN A 57 -15.38 -13.41 -14.54
CA GLN A 57 -15.58 -13.69 -15.97
C GLN A 57 -15.76 -12.33 -16.66
N GLN A 58 -14.95 -12.07 -17.70
CA GLN A 58 -15.27 -11.34 -18.95
C GLN A 58 -14.20 -10.32 -19.38
N SER A 59 -13.16 -10.81 -20.08
CA SER A 59 -12.78 -10.43 -21.46
C SER A 59 -11.62 -11.31 -21.94
#